data_AF-A0A392SKK2-F1
#
_entry.id   AF-A0A392SKK2-F1
#
_cell.length_a   1.000
_cell.length_b   1.000
_cell.length_c   1.000
_cell.angle_alpha   90.00
_cell.angle_beta   90.00
_cell.angle_gamma   90.00
#
_symmetry.space_group_name_H-M   'P 1'
#
loop_
_entity.id
_entity.type
_entity.pdbx_description
1 polymer ?
#
loop_
_entity_poly.entity_id
_entity_poly.type
_entity_poly.pdbx_seq_one_letter_code
_entity_poly.pdbx_strand_id
1 'polypeptide(L)'
;FLLYNKDATQHIFQVSAGLESLVLGEGQILSQVKQVVKVGQGVNGFGRNISGLFKHAITVGKRVRAETNIAAGAVSVSSAAVELAYMKLPDASH
;
A
#
# COMPACT_ATOMS: atom_id res chain seq x y z
N PHE A 1 -7.72 -5.59 15.49
CA PHE A 1 -6.33 -5.11 15.51
C PHE A 1 -6.30 -3.73 16.14
N LEU A 2 -5.35 -3.43 17.02
CA LEU A 2 -5.34 -2.18 17.76
C LEU A 2 -3.89 -1.77 18.10
N LEU A 3 -3.51 -0.55 17.71
CA LEU A 3 -2.20 0.06 17.95
C LEU A 3 -2.39 1.51 18.40
N TYR A 4 -1.43 2.06 19.12
CA TYR A 4 -1.49 3.42 19.65
C TYR A 4 -0.30 4.26 19.21
N ASN A 5 -0.54 5.57 19.01
CA ASN A 5 0.49 6.60 18.85
C ASN A 5 1.60 6.23 17.85
N LYS A 6 2.80 5.96 18.35
CA LYS A 6 3.99 5.63 17.55
C LYS A 6 3.79 4.34 16.77
N ASP A 7 3.17 3.32 17.37
CA ASP A 7 2.94 2.03 16.70
C ASP A 7 1.90 2.19 15.58
N ALA A 8 0.84 2.96 15.82
CA ALA A 8 -0.14 3.27 14.78
C ALA A 8 0.48 4.07 13.62
N THR A 9 1.40 4.99 13.93
CA THR A 9 2.14 5.79 12.95
C THR A 9 3.11 4.91 12.15
N GLN A 10 3.84 4.03 12.83
CA GLN A 10 4.75 3.08 12.22
C GLN A 10 4.02 2.12 11.28
N HIS A 11 2.87 1.60 11.72
CA HIS A 11 2.04 0.69 10.93
C HIS A 11 1.55 1.35 9.64
N ILE A 12 0.96 2.56 9.69
CA ILE A 12 0.51 3.23 8.45
C ILE A 12 1.69 3.56 7.51
N PHE A 13 2.89 3.79 8.03
CA PHE A 13 4.10 3.96 7.22
C PHE A 13 4.53 2.65 6.55
N GLN A 14 4.50 1.53 7.28
CA GLN A 14 4.80 0.19 6.74
C GLN A 14 3.79 -0.24 5.69
N VAL A 15 2.49 -0.02 5.94
CA VAL A 15 1.40 -0.23 4.98
C VAL A 15 1.61 0.64 3.73
N SER A 16 1.86 1.94 3.88
CA SER A 16 2.08 2.85 2.74
C SER A 16 3.34 2.55 1.93
N ALA A 17 4.35 1.95 2.58
CA ALA A 17 5.57 1.46 1.94
C ALA A 17 5.37 0.10 1.25
N GLY A 18 4.24 -0.57 1.48
CA GLY A 18 3.95 -1.90 0.93
C GLY A 18 4.68 -3.05 1.64
N LEU A 19 5.21 -2.80 2.85
CA LEU A 19 5.93 -3.81 3.66
C LEU A 19 4.99 -4.83 4.31
N GLU A 20 3.75 -4.43 4.58
CA GLU A 20 2.71 -5.28 5.16
C GLU A 20 1.62 -5.63 4.13
N SER A 21 1.98 -5.67 2.86
CA SER A 21 1.09 -6.09 1.77
C SER A 21 1.23 -7.59 1.49
N LEU A 22 0.13 -8.24 1.08
CA LEU A 22 0.16 -9.60 0.52
C LEU A 22 1.14 -9.72 -0.64
N VAL A 23 1.29 -8.64 -1.40
CA VAL A 23 2.32 -8.51 -2.42
C VAL A 23 3.27 -7.38 -2.06
N LEU A 24 4.49 -7.77 -1.69
CA LEU A 24 5.53 -6.86 -1.25
C LEU A 24 5.81 -5.80 -2.32
N GLY A 25 5.73 -4.52 -1.93
CA GLY A 25 6.05 -3.41 -2.83
C GLY A 25 4.98 -3.09 -3.88
N GLU A 26 3.75 -3.61 -3.76
CA GLU A 26 2.65 -3.22 -4.63
C GLU A 26 2.34 -1.70 -4.52
N GLY A 27 2.22 -1.03 -5.66
CA GLY A 27 2.00 0.44 -5.71
C GLY A 27 0.55 0.88 -5.43
N GLN A 28 -0.40 -0.05 -5.35
CA GLN A 28 -1.82 0.25 -5.19
C GLN A 28 -2.13 0.86 -3.83
N ILE A 29 -1.53 0.34 -2.75
CA ILE A 29 -1.76 0.84 -1.38
C ILE A 29 -1.35 2.32 -1.27
N LEU A 30 -0.17 2.70 -1.77
CA LEU A 30 0.25 4.10 -1.79
C LEU A 30 -0.72 5.00 -2.58
N SER A 31 -1.33 4.47 -3.64
CA SER A 31 -2.35 5.20 -4.42
C SER A 31 -3.65 5.38 -3.66
N GLN A 32 -4.08 4.37 -2.88
CA GLN A 32 -5.23 4.46 -1.99
C GLN A 32 -5.00 5.49 -0.87
N VAL A 33 -3.81 5.53 -0.27
CA VAL A 33 -3.47 6.52 0.77
C VAL A 33 -3.53 7.95 0.21
N LYS A 34 -3.06 8.18 -1.02
CA LYS A 34 -3.23 9.47 -1.72
C LYS A 34 -4.71 9.81 -1.93
N GLN A 35 -5.52 8.83 -2.29
CA GLN A 35 -6.96 9.02 -2.49
C GLN A 35 -7.68 9.39 -1.19
N VAL A 36 -7.30 8.81 -0.04
CA VAL A 36 -7.84 9.21 1.27
C VAL A 36 -7.57 10.69 1.54
N VAL A 37 -6.34 11.16 1.32
CA VAL A 37 -6.02 12.59 1.48
C VAL A 37 -6.86 13.45 0.54
N LYS A 38 -7.02 13.03 -0.72
CA LYS A 38 -7.82 13.77 -1.71
C LYS A 38 -9.29 13.89 -1.31
N VAL A 39 -9.91 12.78 -0.91
CA VAL A 39 -11.31 12.75 -0.48
C VAL A 39 -11.50 13.51 0.85
N GLY A 40 -10.52 13.42 1.75
CA GLY A 40 -10.59 14.05 3.07
C GLY A 40 -10.49 15.57 3.08
N GLN A 41 -10.07 16.23 2.00
CA GLN A 41 -9.91 17.70 1.97
C GLN A 41 -11.21 18.48 2.26
N GLY A 42 -12.37 17.89 1.97
CA GLY A 42 -13.68 18.50 2.26
C GLY A 42 -14.38 17.94 3.52
N VAL A 43 -13.71 17.09 4.30
CA VAL A 43 -14.33 16.36 5.41
C VAL A 43 -13.90 16.98 6.74
N ASN A 44 -14.84 17.57 7.48
CA ASN A 44 -14.57 18.20 8.78
C ASN A 44 -13.86 17.28 9.79
N GLY A 45 -14.17 15.98 9.76
CA GLY A 45 -13.54 14.97 10.62
C GLY A 45 -12.09 14.63 10.22
N PHE A 46 -11.64 15.00 9.01
CA PHE A 46 -10.27 14.76 8.54
C PHE A 46 -9.34 15.89 8.99
N GLY A 47 -9.25 16.06 10.31
CA GLY A 47 -8.52 17.15 10.96
C GLY A 47 -7.01 17.11 10.72
N ARG A 48 -6.33 18.17 11.20
CA ARG A 48 -4.90 18.44 10.96
C ARG A 48 -3.98 17.26 11.29
N ASN A 49 -4.21 16.58 12.41
CA ASN A 49 -3.35 15.48 12.86
C ASN A 49 -3.43 14.27 11.92
N ILE A 50 -4.66 13.85 11.56
CA ILE A 50 -4.87 12.72 10.64
C ILE A 50 -4.41 13.09 9.22
N SER A 51 -4.76 14.28 8.73
CA SER A 51 -4.31 14.77 7.43
C SER A 51 -2.78 14.85 7.33
N GLY A 52 -2.13 15.35 8.39
CA GLY A 52 -0.67 15.40 8.50
C GLY A 52 -0.03 14.02 8.50
N LEU A 53 -0.59 13.06 9.24
CA LEU A 53 -0.13 11.67 9.29
C LEU A 53 -0.21 11.00 7.91
N PHE A 54 -1.35 11.10 7.23
CA PHE A 54 -1.51 10.50 5.89
C PHE A 54 -0.60 11.15 4.84
N LYS A 55 -0.41 12.49 4.89
CA LYS A 55 0.54 13.17 4.02
C LYS A 55 1.98 12.70 4.25
N HIS A 56 2.39 12.51 5.51
CA HIS A 56 3.71 11.92 5.82
C HIS A 56 3.82 10.49 5.34
N ALA A 57 2.77 9.68 5.50
CA ALA A 57 2.76 8.30 5.02
C ALA A 57 2.97 8.21 3.49
N ILE A 58 2.40 9.15 2.73
CA ILE A 58 2.65 9.27 1.28
C ILE A 58 4.13 9.57 1.01
N THR A 59 4.73 10.49 1.75
CA THR A 59 6.17 10.82 1.61
C THR A 59 7.04 9.61 1.92
N VAL A 60 6.77 8.90 3.01
CA VAL A 60 7.50 7.67 3.39
C VAL A 60 7.37 6.61 2.30
N GLY A 61 6.16 6.31 1.82
CA GLY A 61 5.95 5.32 0.77
C GLY A 61 6.67 5.68 -0.54
N LYS A 62 6.67 6.97 -0.93
CA LYS A 62 7.45 7.43 -2.09
C LYS A 62 8.96 7.23 -1.91
N ARG A 63 9.50 7.60 -0.75
CA ARG A 63 10.92 7.46 -0.42
C ARG A 63 11.35 6.00 -0.44
N VAL A 64 10.62 5.11 0.24
CA VAL A 64 10.94 3.68 0.28
C VAL A 64 10.97 3.08 -1.13
N ARG A 65 10.03 3.45 -2.01
CA ARG A 65 10.04 2.98 -3.40
C ARG A 65 11.18 3.53 -4.25
N ALA A 66 11.64 4.75 -3.98
CA ALA A 66 12.69 5.41 -4.74
C ALA A 66 14.09 5.03 -4.25
N GLU A 67 14.24 4.81 -2.94
CA GLU A 67 15.51 4.57 -2.25
C GLU A 67 15.79 3.06 -2.08
N THR A 68 14.83 2.19 -2.40
CA THR A 68 15.00 0.73 -2.28
C THR A 68 14.48 0.00 -3.51
N ASN A 69 14.92 -1.25 -3.70
CA ASN A 69 14.44 -2.13 -4.77
C ASN A 69 13.10 -2.80 -4.45
N ILE A 70 12.34 -2.35 -3.44
CA ILE A 70 11.08 -2.99 -3.05
C ILE A 70 10.04 -3.01 -4.17
N ALA A 71 10.09 -2.03 -5.08
CA ALA A 71 9.19 -1.97 -6.22
C ALA A 71 9.65 -2.85 -7.39
N ALA A 72 10.90 -3.33 -7.38
CA ALA A 72 11.44 -4.16 -8.44
C ALA A 72 10.82 -5.55 -8.35
N GLY A 73 10.11 -5.97 -9.40
CA GLY A 73 9.42 -7.27 -9.42
C GLY A 73 8.14 -7.31 -8.58
N ALA A 74 7.64 -6.16 -8.11
CA ALA A 74 6.35 -6.11 -7.42
C ALA A 74 5.24 -6.52 -8.38
N VAL A 75 4.68 -7.70 -8.14
CA VAL A 75 3.45 -8.18 -8.79
C VAL A 75 2.24 -7.47 -8.17
N SER A 76 1.09 -7.50 -8.83
CA SER A 76 -0.16 -7.07 -8.20
C SER A 76 -0.91 -8.28 -7.67
N VAL A 77 -1.88 -8.05 -6.79
CA VAL A 77 -2.80 -9.13 -6.39
C VAL A 77 -3.50 -9.73 -7.61
N SER A 78 -3.84 -8.89 -8.60
CA SER A 78 -4.46 -9.36 -9.85
C SER A 78 -3.52 -10.23 -10.69
N SER A 79 -2.23 -9.93 -10.80
CA SER A 79 -1.31 -10.80 -11.53
C SER A 79 -1.03 -12.09 -10.76
N ALA A 80 -0.94 -12.05 -9.44
CA ALA A 80 -0.84 -13.25 -8.60
C ALA A 80 -2.08 -14.15 -8.74
N ALA A 81 -3.29 -13.57 -8.88
CA ALA A 81 -4.51 -14.31 -9.13
C ALA A 81 -4.50 -15.01 -10.50
N VAL A 82 -3.98 -14.35 -11.54
CA VAL A 82 -3.81 -14.95 -12.88
C VAL A 82 -2.78 -16.07 -12.84
N GLU A 83 -1.65 -15.87 -12.18
CA GLU A 83 -0.62 -16.89 -12.02
C GLU A 83 -1.15 -18.12 -11.27
N LEU A 84 -1.90 -17.90 -10.20
CA LEU A 84 -2.58 -18.96 -9.46
C LEU A 84 -3.59 -19.70 -10.34
N ALA A 85 -4.34 -19.00 -11.20
CA ALA A 85 -5.27 -19.63 -12.13
C ALA A 85 -4.52 -20.55 -13.11
N TYR A 86 -3.41 -20.09 -13.71
CA TYR A 86 -2.59 -20.93 -14.59
C TYR A 86 -2.00 -22.15 -13.87
N MET A 87 -1.55 -22.02 -12.62
CA MET A 87 -1.04 -23.14 -11.83
C MET A 87 -2.11 -24.18 -11.47
N LYS A 88 -3.39 -23.80 -11.44
CA LYS A 88 -4.50 -24.67 -11.03
C LYS A 88 -5.29 -25.24 -12.19
N LEU A 89 -5.20 -24.64 -13.37
CA LEU A 89 -5.76 -25.23 -14.58
C LEU A 89 -4.88 -26.40 -15.01
N PRO A 90 -5.47 -27.53 -15.47
CA PRO A 90 -4.71 -28.56 -16.14
C PRO A 90 -4.00 -27.94 -17.34
N ASP A 91 -2.75 -28.33 -17.61
CA ASP A 91 -2.06 -27.93 -18.82
C ASP A 91 -3.00 -28.20 -20.01
N ALA A 92 -3.36 -27.15 -20.73
CA ALA A 92 -4.05 -27.28 -21.99
C ALA A 92 -3.05 -27.86 -23.00
N SER A 93 -2.78 -29.16 -22.89
CA SER A 93 -2.07 -29.94 -23.88
C SER A 93 -2.98 -30.02 -25.11
N HIS A 94 -2.74 -29.11 -26.06
CA HIS A 94 -3.11 -29.27 -27.46
C HIS A 94 -1.83 -29.24 -28.30
#